data_AF-A0A2M7JCQ3-F1
#
_entry.id   AF-A0A2M7JCQ3-F1
#
_cell.length_a   1.000
_cell.length_b   1.000
_cell.length_c   1.000
_cell.angle_alpha   90.00
_cell.angle_beta   90.00
_cell.angle_gamma   90.00
#
_symmetry.space_group_name_H-M   'P 1'
#
loop_
_entity.id
_entity.type
_entity.pdbx_description
1 polymer ?
#
loop_
_entity_poly.entity_id
_entity_poly.type
_entity_poly.pdbx_seq_one_letter_code
_entity_poly.pdbx_strand_id
1 'polypeptide(L)' 'MAVGLLGRKIGMTQIFDGDRRVVPITVIKTGQCVVVQKKTKDT' A
#
# COMPACT_ATOMS: atom_id res chain seq x y z
N MET A 1 5.93 -4.21 -15.76
CA MET A 1 5.46 -2.93 -15.20
C MET A 1 5.04 -3.17 -13.76
N ALA A 2 5.44 -2.32 -12.81
CA ALA A 2 5.03 -2.41 -11.42
C ALA A 2 4.22 -1.17 -11.06
N VAL A 3 3.05 -1.36 -10.44
CA VAL A 3 2.23 -0.27 -9.88
C VAL A 3 2.65 -0.08 -8.42
N GLY A 4 2.84 1.17 -7.99
CA GLY A 4 3.23 1.50 -6.63
C GLY A 4 2.49 2.74 -6.10
N LEU A 5 2.27 2.78 -4.79
CA LEU A 5 1.67 3.89 -4.07
C LEU A 5 2.53 4.27 -2.86
N LEU A 6 2.52 5.55 -2.50
CA LEU A 6 3.11 6.02 -1.25
C LEU A 6 2.08 5.91 -0.14
N GLY A 7 2.50 5.38 1.01
CA GLY A 7 1.62 5.20 2.16
C GLY A 7 2.38 5.27 3.48
N ARG A 8 1.67 5.64 4.54
CA ARG A 8 2.20 5.63 5.91
C ARG A 8 1.73 4.37 6.63
N LYS A 9 2.64 3.65 7.29
CA LYS A 9 2.27 2.60 8.24
C LYS A 9 1.53 3.21 9.42
N ILE A 10 0.29 2.80 9.64
CA ILE A 10 -0.55 3.29 10.74
C ILE A 10 -0.48 2.34 11.93
N GLY A 11 -0.38 1.04 11.68
CA GLY A 11 -0.31 0.06 12.75
C GLY A 11 -0.52 -1.35 12.25
N MET A 12 -0.76 -2.27 13.18
CA MET A 12 -1.04 -3.67 12.92
C MET A 12 -2.35 -4.04 13.62
N THR A 13 -3.13 -4.91 12.99
CA THR A 13 -4.39 -5.46 13.53
C THR A 13 -4.60 -6.86 12.97
N GLN A 14 -5.74 -7.47 13.23
CA GLN A 14 -6.11 -8.77 12.68
C GLN A 14 -7.52 -8.75 12.10
N ILE A 15 -7.76 -9.58 11.10
CA ILE A 15 -9.08 -9.82 10.50
C ILE A 15 -9.37 -11.33 10.48
N PHE A 16 -10.63 -11.71 10.32
CA PHE A 16 -11.02 -13.10 10.08
C PHE A 16 -11.24 -13.32 8.58
N ASP A 17 -10.70 -14.42 8.03
CA ASP A 17 -10.97 -14.83 6.65
C ASP A 17 -12.27 -15.63 6.51
N GLY A 18 -12.59 -16.07 5.28
CA GLY A 18 -13.80 -16.84 4.98
C GLY A 18 -13.86 -18.20 5.70
N ASP A 19 -12.71 -18.75 6.11
CA ASP A 19 -12.57 -20.02 6.81
C ASP A 19 -12.51 -19.83 8.34
N ARG A 20 -12.85 -18.63 8.84
CA ARG A 20 -12.82 -18.23 10.26
C ARG A 20 -11.42 -18.27 10.89
N ARG A 21 -10.35 -18.14 10.10
CA ARG A 21 -8.97 -18.06 10.60
C ARG A 21 -8.58 -16.62 10.87
N VAL A 22 -7.72 -16.40 11.87
CA VAL A 22 -7.17 -15.08 12.20
C VAL A 22 -6.00 -14.76 11.28
N VAL A 23 -6.09 -13.65 10.55
CA VAL A 23 -5.03 -13.16 9.66
C VAL A 23 -4.48 -11.84 10.21
N PRO A 24 -3.22 -11.79 10.67
CA PRO A 24 -2.57 -10.56 11.10
C PRO A 24 -2.21 -9.70 9.88
N ILE A 25 -2.51 -8.41 9.96
CA ILE A 25 -2.31 -7.45 8.85
C ILE A 25 -1.65 -6.15 9.32
N THR A 26 -0.96 -5.49 8.39
CA THR A 26 -0.47 -4.12 8.58
C THR A 26 -1.40 -3.14 7.87
N VAL A 27 -1.84 -2.10 8.58
CA VAL A 27 -2.68 -1.04 8.01
C VAL A 27 -1.79 0.05 7.43
N ILE A 28 -1.92 0.30 6.14
CA ILE A 28 -1.24 1.39 5.42
C ILE A 28 -2.29 2.42 5.02
N LYS A 29 -2.09 3.69 5.41
CA LYS A 29 -2.91 4.80 4.91
C LYS A 29 -2.22 5.40 3.69
N THR A 30 -2.90 5.32 2.56
CA THR A 30 -2.53 6.00 1.32
C THR A 30 -3.44 7.22 1.11
N GLY A 31 -2.90 8.25 0.48
CA GLY A 31 -3.65 9.44 0.04
C GLY A 31 -3.50 9.63 -1.47
N GLN A 32 -3.86 10.82 -1.97
CA GLN A 32 -3.53 11.18 -3.35
C GLN A 32 -2.00 11.17 -3.54
N CYS A 33 -1.52 10.28 -4.39
CA CYS A 33 -0.11 10.16 -4.77
C CYS A 33 0.11 10.90 -6.10
N VAL A 34 0.30 12.21 -6.04
CA VAL A 34 0.50 13.04 -7.24
C VAL A 34 1.85 12.72 -7.87
N VAL A 35 1.86 12.47 -9.19
CA VAL A 35 3.09 12.21 -9.94
C VAL A 35 3.83 13.53 -10.15
N VAL A 36 5.03 13.64 -9.59
CA VAL A 36 5.86 14.86 -9.67
C VAL A 36 6.77 14.88 -10.90
N GLN A 37 7.21 13.72 -11.36
CA GLN A 37 8.13 13.60 -12.49
C GLN A 37 7.88 12.29 -13.23
N LYS A 38 8.00 12.35 -14.56
CA LYS A 38 8.11 11.19 -15.43
C LYS A 38 9.54 11.11 -15.95
N LYS A 39 10.31 10.11 -15.50
CA LYS A 39 11.67 9.86 -15.99
C LYS A 39 11.62 9.11 -17.32
N THR A 40 12.37 9.58 -18.29
CA THR A 40 12.59 8.96 -19.60
C THR A 40 14.07 8.58 -19.74
N LYS A 41 14.45 7.91 -20.84
CA LYS A 41 15.84 7.45 -21.01
C LYS A 41 16.82 8.61 -21.21
N ASP A 42 16.36 9.69 -21.83
CA ASP A 42 17.19 10.85 -22.13
C ASP A 42 17.20 11.87 -20.98
N THR A 43 16.13 11.92 -20.16
CA THR A 43 16.09 12.62 -18.85
C THR A 43 14.92 12.17 -17.98
#